data_AF-A0A5V2R791-F1
#
_entry.id   AF-A0A5V2R791-F1
#
_cell.length_a   1.000
_cell.length_b   1.000
_cell.length_c   1.000
_cell.angle_alpha   90.00
_cell.angle_beta   90.00
_cell.angle_gamma   90.00
#
_symmetry.space_group_name_H-M   'P 1'
#
loop_
_entity.id
_entity.type
_entity.pdbx_description
1 polymer ?
#
loop_
_entity_poly.entity_id
_entity_poly.type
_entity_poly.pdbx_seq_one_letter_code
_entity_poly.pdbx_strand_id
1 'polypeptide(L)'
;MSDKCGQLFVHDEEGAGTPTHKHRDAIIARVIHDLKSENGNMLKRLGRCMGLLQVAAEIEAVDQICESECERCRESILSDFDNPPFKNAPIGWISPGVKYLKRRI
;
A
#
# COMPACT_ATOMS: atom_id res chain seq x y z
N MET A 1 -19.54 15.93 -8.99
CA MET A 1 -19.11 14.52 -9.09
C MET A 1 -18.50 14.20 -7.75
N SER A 2 -19.08 13.26 -7.00
CA SER A 2 -18.51 12.84 -5.70
C SER A 2 -17.19 12.16 -6.00
N ASP A 3 -16.10 12.85 -5.70
CA ASP A 3 -14.76 12.27 -5.77
C ASP A 3 -14.70 11.17 -4.71
N LYS A 4 -14.60 9.92 -5.16
CA LYS A 4 -14.45 8.75 -4.31
C LYS A 4 -13.01 8.72 -3.79
N CYS A 5 -12.68 9.67 -2.93
CA CYS A 5 -11.39 9.73 -2.27
C CYS A 5 -11.16 8.41 -1.51
N GLY A 6 -9.92 7.91 -1.47
CA GLY A 6 -9.59 6.76 -0.63
C GLY A 6 -10.09 5.36 -1.06
N GLN A 7 -10.93 5.23 -2.09
CA GLN A 7 -11.34 3.91 -2.59
C GLN A 7 -10.20 3.18 -3.33
N LEU A 8 -10.03 1.89 -3.00
CA LEU A 8 -9.08 1.02 -3.67
C LEU A 8 -9.65 0.46 -4.97
N PHE A 9 -8.85 0.52 -6.03
CA PHE A 9 -9.17 -0.07 -7.33
C PHE A 9 -8.02 -0.98 -7.79
N VAL A 10 -8.38 -2.11 -8.39
CA VAL A 10 -7.46 -2.99 -9.10
C VAL A 10 -7.57 -2.70 -10.59
N HIS A 11 -6.42 -2.66 -11.26
CA HIS A 11 -6.33 -2.62 -12.72
C HIS A 11 -5.74 -3.94 -13.21
N ASP A 12 -6.54 -4.72 -13.92
CA ASP A 12 -6.11 -5.98 -14.54
C ASP A 12 -6.55 -6.04 -16.02
N GLU A 13 -6.50 -7.22 -16.63
CA GLU A 13 -6.88 -7.44 -18.03
C GLU A 13 -8.38 -7.17 -18.29
N GLU A 14 -9.22 -7.20 -17.26
CA GLU A 14 -10.66 -6.94 -17.33
C GLU A 14 -10.98 -5.44 -17.14
N GLY A 15 -9.97 -4.62 -16.79
CA GLY A 15 -10.08 -3.18 -16.63
C GLY A 15 -9.90 -2.71 -15.19
N ALA A 16 -10.43 -1.52 -14.88
CA ALA A 16 -10.42 -0.98 -13.52
C ALA A 16 -11.67 -1.44 -12.76
N GLY A 17 -11.49 -2.08 -11.61
CA GLY A 17 -12.58 -2.62 -10.81
C GLY A 17 -12.30 -2.62 -9.31
N THR A 18 -13.31 -2.98 -8.53
CA THR A 18 -13.16 -3.19 -7.08
C THR A 18 -12.34 -4.45 -6.81
N PRO A 19 -11.44 -4.45 -5.81
CA PRO A 19 -10.74 -5.65 -5.39
C PRO A 19 -11.71 -6.79 -5.05
N THR A 20 -11.31 -8.04 -5.32
CA THR A 20 -12.11 -9.24 -5.06
C THR A 20 -11.24 -10.32 -4.42
N HIS A 21 -11.85 -11.41 -3.95
CA HIS A 21 -11.10 -12.55 -3.39
C HIS A 21 -10.11 -13.16 -4.39
N LYS A 22 -10.45 -13.19 -5.70
CA LYS A 22 -9.55 -13.65 -6.78
C LYS A 22 -8.23 -12.85 -6.78
N HIS A 23 -8.31 -11.52 -6.62
CA HIS A 23 -7.14 -10.65 -6.58
C HIS A 23 -6.26 -10.91 -5.36
N ARG A 24 -6.88 -11.05 -4.18
CA ARG A 24 -6.18 -11.41 -2.94
C ARG A 24 -5.42 -12.73 -3.11
N ASP A 25 -6.11 -13.76 -3.61
CA ASP A 25 -5.55 -15.10 -3.72
C ASP A 25 -4.40 -15.13 -4.75
N ALA A 26 -4.52 -14.37 -5.85
CA ALA A 26 -3.45 -14.19 -6.83
C ALA A 26 -2.20 -13.51 -6.23
N ILE A 27 -2.39 -12.48 -5.41
CA ILE A 27 -1.28 -11.82 -4.69
C ILE A 27 -0.62 -12.84 -3.76
N ILE A 28 -1.38 -13.54 -2.91
CA ILE A 28 -0.84 -14.54 -1.97
C ILE A 28 -0.05 -15.62 -2.70
N ALA A 29 -0.61 -16.18 -3.78
CA ALA A 29 0.04 -17.21 -4.58
C ALA A 29 1.38 -16.72 -5.17
N ARG A 30 1.39 -15.49 -5.70
CA ARG A 30 2.59 -14.84 -6.22
C ARG A 30 3.65 -14.65 -5.13
N VAL A 31 3.24 -14.16 -3.96
CA VAL A 31 4.13 -13.98 -2.80
C VAL A 31 4.76 -15.31 -2.37
N ILE A 32 3.97 -16.38 -2.23
CA ILE A 32 4.47 -17.71 -1.85
C ILE A 32 5.45 -18.25 -2.88
N HIS A 33 5.13 -18.11 -4.17
CA HIS A 33 6.04 -18.51 -5.25
C HIS A 33 7.38 -17.77 -5.16
N ASP A 34 7.33 -16.46 -4.96
CA ASP A 34 8.49 -15.59 -4.92
C ASP A 34 9.35 -15.81 -3.66
N LEU A 35 8.73 -16.12 -2.52
CA LEU A 35 9.40 -16.51 -1.27
C LEU A 35 10.19 -17.83 -1.39
N LYS A 36 9.78 -18.73 -2.29
CA LYS A 36 10.50 -19.97 -2.57
C LYS A 36 11.75 -19.76 -3.42
N SER A 37 11.97 -18.55 -3.94
CA SER A 37 13.19 -18.21 -4.69
C SER A 37 14.29 -17.69 -3.76
N GLU A 38 15.55 -18.00 -4.04
CA GLU A 38 16.71 -17.49 -3.27
C GLU A 38 17.04 -16.01 -3.59
N ASN A 39 16.11 -15.25 -4.19
CA ASN A 39 16.33 -13.89 -4.63
C ASN A 39 16.07 -12.89 -3.50
N GLY A 40 17.10 -12.51 -2.74
CA GLY A 40 16.99 -11.53 -1.65
C GLY A 40 16.49 -10.13 -2.06
N ASN A 41 16.64 -9.73 -3.33
CA ASN A 41 16.02 -8.49 -3.84
C ASN A 41 14.50 -8.61 -3.98
N MET A 42 13.99 -9.83 -4.17
CA MET A 42 12.56 -10.11 -4.26
C MET A 42 11.87 -9.92 -2.90
N LEU A 43 12.50 -10.38 -1.81
CA LEU A 43 12.01 -10.16 -0.44
C LEU A 43 11.87 -8.67 -0.11
N LYS A 44 12.84 -7.85 -0.55
CA LYS A 44 12.77 -6.38 -0.38
C LYS A 44 11.61 -5.76 -1.14
N ARG A 45 11.35 -6.22 -2.38
CA ARG A 45 10.22 -5.74 -3.20
C ARG A 45 8.89 -6.17 -2.60
N LEU A 46 8.81 -7.42 -2.15
CA LEU A 46 7.64 -7.99 -1.49
C LEU A 46 7.25 -7.17 -0.24
N GLY A 47 8.20 -6.93 0.67
CA GLY A 47 7.95 -6.14 1.88
C GLY A 47 7.45 -4.73 1.56
N ARG A 48 7.98 -4.10 0.50
CA ARG A 48 7.49 -2.78 0.04
C ARG A 48 6.06 -2.84 -0.50
N CYS A 49 5.72 -3.84 -1.30
CA CYS A 49 4.36 -4.01 -1.83
C CYS A 49 3.35 -4.26 -0.70
N MET A 50 3.70 -5.09 0.29
CA MET A 50 2.83 -5.35 1.45
C MET A 50 2.60 -4.09 2.28
N GLY A 51 3.64 -3.29 2.54
CA GLY A 51 3.50 -2.02 3.24
C GLY A 51 2.58 -1.03 2.51
N LEU A 52 2.72 -0.92 1.18
CA LEU A 52 1.85 -0.07 0.36
C LEU A 52 0.38 -0.52 0.38
N LEU A 53 0.14 -1.84 0.35
CA LEU A 53 -1.21 -2.39 0.45
C LEU A 53 -1.83 -2.13 1.83
N GLN A 54 -1.03 -2.22 2.90
CA GLN A 54 -1.50 -1.88 4.25
C GLN A 54 -1.94 -0.41 4.33
N VAL A 55 -1.12 0.52 3.84
CA VAL A 55 -1.47 1.96 3.81
C VAL A 55 -2.74 2.21 3.03
N ALA A 56 -2.88 1.58 1.86
CA ALA A 56 -4.07 1.76 1.04
C ALA A 56 -5.34 1.25 1.74
N ALA A 57 -5.25 0.11 2.45
CA ALA A 57 -6.35 -0.44 3.24
C ALA A 57 -6.70 0.45 4.44
N GLU A 58 -5.72 1.04 5.12
CA GLU A 58 -5.94 1.97 6.22
C GLU A 58 -6.63 3.27 5.75
N ILE A 59 -6.22 3.81 4.60
CA ILE A 59 -6.88 4.98 3.99
C ILE A 59 -8.34 4.64 3.62
N GLU A 60 -8.57 3.50 2.98
CA GLU A 60 -9.93 3.05 2.61
C GLU A 60 -10.82 2.84 3.85
N ALA A 61 -10.27 2.24 4.91
CA ALA A 61 -11.00 2.04 6.16
C ALA A 61 -11.40 3.36 6.83
N VAL A 62 -10.52 4.37 6.80
CA VAL A 62 -10.86 5.68 7.37
C VAL A 62 -11.88 6.44 6.52
N ASP A 63 -11.76 6.39 5.19
CA ASP A 63 -12.72 7.02 4.28
C ASP A 63 -14.15 6.49 4.51
N GLN A 64 -14.29 5.19 4.80
CA GLN A 64 -15.58 4.58 5.15
C GLN A 64 -16.17 5.04 6.50
N ILE A 65 -15.35 5.57 7.41
CA ILE A 65 -15.76 5.92 8.78
C ILE A 65 -15.93 7.43 8.97
N CYS A 66 -15.10 8.25 8.31
CA CYS A 66 -14.98 9.68 8.58
C CYS A 66 -14.84 10.51 7.30
N GLU A 67 -15.94 10.71 6.57
CA GLU A 67 -15.99 11.50 5.33
C GLU A 67 -15.47 12.96 5.51
N SER A 68 -15.60 13.54 6.71
CA SER A 68 -15.20 14.93 7.02
C SER A 68 -13.79 15.10 7.60
N GLU A 69 -13.17 14.04 8.13
CA GLU A 69 -11.79 14.05 8.69
C GLU A 69 -10.81 13.25 7.82
N CYS A 70 -11.26 12.73 6.67
CA CYS A 70 -10.51 11.83 5.80
C CYS A 70 -9.15 12.39 5.37
N GLU A 71 -9.02 13.69 5.11
CA GLU A 71 -7.74 14.31 4.72
C GLU A 71 -6.70 14.29 5.86
N ARG A 72 -7.08 14.69 7.08
CA ARG A 72 -6.16 14.66 8.24
C ARG A 72 -5.74 13.23 8.58
N CYS A 73 -6.69 12.29 8.56
CA CYS A 73 -6.36 10.89 8.86
C CYS A 73 -5.46 10.27 7.79
N ARG A 74 -5.68 10.60 6.51
CA ARG A 74 -4.79 10.18 5.42
C ARG A 74 -3.38 10.74 5.58
N GLU A 75 -3.22 12.00 5.95
CA GLU A 75 -1.90 12.58 6.24
C GLU A 75 -1.22 11.88 7.41
N SER A 76 -1.96 11.55 8.47
CA SER A 76 -1.44 10.80 9.62
C SER A 76 -0.95 9.41 9.21
N ILE A 77 -1.75 8.65 8.47
CA ILE A 77 -1.39 7.30 7.98
C ILE A 77 -0.13 7.36 7.11
N LEU A 78 -0.08 8.32 6.18
CA LEU A 78 1.08 8.51 5.32
C LEU A 78 2.33 8.89 6.13
N SER A 79 2.19 9.74 7.16
CA SER A 79 3.27 10.12 8.06
C SER A 79 3.79 8.94 8.89
N ASP A 80 2.89 8.10 9.41
CA ASP A 80 3.25 6.92 10.20
C ASP A 80 3.98 5.88 9.35
N PHE A 81 3.53 5.68 8.11
CA PHE A 81 4.22 4.80 7.16
C PHE A 81 5.61 5.32 6.74
N ASP A 82 5.75 6.65 6.66
CA ASP A 82 7.02 7.32 6.36
C ASP A 82 8.01 7.28 7.53
N ASN A 83 7.57 6.87 8.73
CA ASN A 83 8.45 6.74 9.88
C ASN A 83 9.05 5.33 9.96
N PRO A 84 10.39 5.19 9.97
CA PRO A 84 11.00 3.89 10.16
C PRO A 84 10.64 3.33 11.55
N PRO A 85 10.40 2.02 11.69
CA PRO A 85 10.21 1.38 13.00
C PRO A 85 11.51 1.33 13.83
N PHE A 86 12.57 1.98 13.37
CA PHE A 86 13.89 1.98 13.97
C PHE A 86 14.11 3.27 14.75
N LYS A 87 14.58 3.15 16.00
CA LYS A 87 15.03 4.32 16.79
C LYS A 87 16.10 5.14 16.08
N ASN A 88 16.96 4.47 15.30
CA ASN A 88 17.92 5.08 14.38
C ASN A 88 17.80 4.39 13.03
N ALA A 89 17.48 5.15 11.97
CA ALA A 89 17.34 4.58 10.63
C ALA A 89 18.68 4.02 10.11
N PRO A 90 18.70 2.82 9.49
CA PRO A 90 19.89 2.30 8.84
C PRO A 90 20.41 3.23 7.74
N ILE A 91 21.74 3.25 7.53
CA ILE A 91 22.35 3.97 6.40
C ILE A 91 21.79 3.40 5.09
N GLY A 92 21.24 4.27 4.24
CA GLY A 92 20.59 3.87 2.98
C GLY A 92 19.14 3.40 3.15
N TRP A 93 18.51 3.64 4.30
CA TRP A 93 17.07 3.46 4.45
C TRP A 93 16.33 4.41 3.51
N ILE A 94 15.42 3.83 2.72
CA ILE A 94 14.52 4.55 1.84
C ILE A 94 13.14 4.25 2.39
N SER A 95 12.42 5.30 2.79
CA SER A 95 11.02 5.17 3.18
C SER A 95 10.27 4.29 2.15
N PRO A 96 9.48 3.32 2.62
CA PRO A 96 8.55 2.67 1.73
C PRO A 96 7.53 3.72 1.27
N GLY A 97 7.46 3.96 -0.03
CA GLY A 97 6.26 4.51 -0.64
C GLY A 97 6.12 6.03 -0.78
N VAL A 98 6.69 6.92 0.02
CA VAL A 98 6.28 8.35 -0.11
C VAL A 98 6.74 9.04 -1.39
N LYS A 99 7.94 8.77 -1.91
CA LYS A 99 8.34 9.28 -3.24
C LYS A 99 7.54 8.67 -4.40
N TYR A 100 6.95 7.49 -4.19
CA TYR A 100 6.15 6.80 -5.18
C TYR A 100 4.68 7.29 -5.13
N LEU A 101 4.11 7.40 -3.93
CA LEU A 101 2.74 7.85 -3.70
C LEU A 101 2.58 9.34 -3.98
N LYS A 102 3.49 10.23 -3.55
CA LYS A 102 3.43 11.67 -3.86
C LYS A 102 3.50 12.02 -5.36
N ARG A 103 3.88 11.08 -6.24
CA ARG A 103 3.85 11.28 -7.70
C ARG A 103 2.54 10.84 -8.36
N ARG A 104 1.67 10.15 -7.63
CA ARG A 104 0.44 9.55 -8.16
C ARG A 104 -0.83 10.05 -7.48
N ILE A 105 -0.69 10.92 -6.49
CA ILE A 105 -1.72 11.81 -5.94
C ILE A 105 -1.59 13.13 -6.71
#